data_AF-A0A8D3A4V0-F1
#
_entry.id   AF-A0A8D3A4V0-F1
#
_cell.length_a   1.000
_cell.length_b   1.000
_cell.length_c   1.000
_cell.angle_alpha   90.00
_cell.angle_beta   90.00
_cell.angle_gamma   90.00
#
_symmetry.space_group_name_H-M   'P 1'
#
loop_
_entity.id
_entity.type
_entity.pdbx_description
1 polymer ?
#
loop_
_entity_poly.entity_id
_entity_poly.type
_entity_poly.pdbx_seq_one_letter_code
_entity_poly.pdbx_strand_id
1 'polypeptide(L)'
;MEDFWTGALWALKIWLYLIVCLIMFPAMFGFSLGISETYMTILFKTLEWATVKIQKANTEERTLNASTSNSLIQRGGGSMEKEFEELRLTRPKPPVGGDFTLSDSFYFTRRGIESIIEDEVTQRFTSEELVSWNLLTRTNNDFQYISLRLTLVYGLGIFVRYCILAPLRITLACIGLSWLVIGTSTVGLLPNSRIKSWLSEWVHVMCYRICARGLSATIHYHNRENKPQKGGICVANHTSPIDIVILCNDGCYAMVGQIHGGLMGVIQRAMVRSCPHVWFERAEMKDRHLVTNRLKDHVNDKRKLPILIFPEGKCDREPVSNTSVMMFKKGSFEIGATIYPVAIKYDPKFGDAFWNSSKYSMVSYLLRMMTSWALVCNVWYLPAMYQQAGEDAVQFANRVKSAIAHQGGLVDLQWDGGLKRAKVKEAFKEQQQKKYSSMVVGDDSSSSNSD
;
A
#
# COMPACT_ATOMS: atom_id res chain seq x y z
N MET A 1 -21.47 34.67 -28.02
CA MET A 1 -21.43 33.71 -26.90
C MET A 1 -21.93 32.33 -27.34
N GLU A 2 -23.00 32.24 -28.14
CA GLU A 2 -23.53 30.96 -28.65
C GLU A 2 -22.51 30.18 -29.51
N ASP A 3 -21.72 30.86 -30.34
CA ASP A 3 -20.67 30.20 -31.15
C ASP A 3 -19.56 29.58 -30.30
N PHE A 4 -19.20 30.22 -29.18
CA PHE A 4 -18.21 29.69 -28.24
C PHE A 4 -18.72 28.42 -27.54
N TRP A 5 -19.97 28.44 -27.06
CA TRP A 5 -20.59 27.25 -26.45
C TRP A 5 -20.77 26.12 -27.45
N THR A 6 -21.11 26.44 -28.70
CA THR A 6 -21.25 25.46 -29.79
C THR A 6 -19.90 24.81 -30.12
N GLY A 7 -18.84 25.62 -30.23
CA GLY A 7 -17.47 25.13 -30.40
C GLY A 7 -17.00 24.27 -29.23
N ALA A 8 -17.25 24.69 -27.99
CA ALA A 8 -16.90 23.94 -26.79
C ALA A 8 -17.62 22.58 -26.72
N LEU A 9 -18.91 22.53 -27.10
CA LEU A 9 -19.67 21.29 -27.18
C LEU A 9 -19.13 20.34 -28.26
N TRP A 10 -18.73 20.87 -29.42
CA TRP A 10 -18.09 20.09 -30.47
C TRP A 10 -16.75 19.50 -30.02
N ALA A 11 -15.91 20.32 -29.38
CA ALA A 11 -14.65 19.87 -28.82
C ALA A 11 -14.86 18.78 -27.76
N LEU A 12 -15.85 18.93 -26.88
CA LEU A 12 -16.21 17.93 -25.87
C LEU A 12 -16.69 16.62 -26.52
N LYS A 13 -17.52 16.69 -27.57
CA LYS A 13 -17.98 15.51 -28.31
C LYS A 13 -16.82 14.76 -28.95
N ILE A 14 -15.93 15.47 -29.65
CA ILE A 14 -14.73 14.89 -30.27
C ILE A 14 -13.85 14.23 -29.20
N TRP A 15 -13.62 14.93 -28.08
CA TRP A 15 -12.86 14.42 -26.95
C TRP A 15 -13.44 13.11 -26.39
N LEU A 16 -14.75 13.07 -26.15
CA LEU A 16 -15.43 11.86 -25.68
C LEU A 16 -15.35 10.72 -26.70
N TYR A 17 -15.52 11.01 -27.98
CA TYR A 17 -15.39 10.02 -29.04
C TYR A 17 -13.99 9.42 -29.09
N LEU A 18 -12.94 10.25 -29.00
CA LEU A 18 -11.56 9.79 -28.93
C LEU A 18 -11.31 8.90 -27.69
N ILE A 19 -11.84 9.26 -26.52
CA ILE A 19 -11.72 8.44 -25.31
C ILE A 19 -12.39 7.06 -25.51
N VAL A 20 -13.60 7.05 -26.05
CA VAL A 20 -14.35 5.80 -26.27
C VAL A 20 -13.61 4.92 -27.27
N CYS A 21 -13.19 5.47 -28.41
CA CYS A 21 -12.55 4.71 -29.47
C CYS A 21 -11.12 4.27 -29.13
N LEU A 22 -10.30 5.13 -28.51
CA LEU A 22 -8.87 4.88 -28.29
C LEU A 22 -8.56 4.25 -26.93
N ILE A 23 -9.43 4.39 -25.94
CA ILE A 23 -9.16 3.92 -24.57
C ILE A 23 -10.16 2.86 -24.15
N MET A 24 -11.47 3.14 -24.26
CA MET A 24 -12.47 2.18 -23.80
C MET A 24 -12.52 0.95 -24.67
N PHE A 25 -12.68 1.10 -25.99
CA PHE A 25 -12.83 -0.05 -26.88
C PHE A 25 -11.65 -1.05 -26.78
N PRO A 26 -10.38 -0.62 -26.79
CA PRO A 26 -9.26 -1.53 -26.52
C PRO A 26 -9.32 -2.17 -25.13
N ALA A 27 -9.71 -1.41 -24.09
CA ALA A 27 -9.84 -1.95 -22.74
C ALA A 27 -10.92 -3.05 -22.62
N MET A 28 -12.00 -2.98 -23.40
CA MET A 28 -13.05 -4.01 -23.45
C MET A 28 -12.49 -5.37 -23.89
N PHE A 29 -11.62 -5.37 -24.89
CA PHE A 29 -11.02 -6.58 -25.42
C PHE A 29 -9.68 -6.94 -24.76
N GLY A 30 -9.15 -6.08 -23.90
CA GLY A 30 -7.86 -6.29 -23.23
C GLY A 30 -6.65 -6.04 -24.10
N PHE A 31 -6.80 -5.33 -25.23
CA PHE A 31 -5.70 -4.91 -26.08
C PHE A 31 -5.19 -3.52 -25.65
N SER A 32 -3.90 -3.28 -25.86
CA SER A 32 -3.26 -1.98 -25.67
C SER A 32 -2.88 -1.43 -27.04
N LEU A 33 -3.23 -0.18 -27.35
CA LEU A 33 -2.79 0.50 -28.59
C LEU A 33 -1.31 0.93 -28.56
N GLY A 34 -0.53 0.45 -27.58
CA GLY A 34 0.88 0.85 -27.37
C GLY A 34 1.07 2.28 -26.83
N ILE A 35 0.05 3.14 -26.87
CA ILE A 35 0.13 4.54 -26.41
C ILE A 35 0.62 4.64 -24.96
N SER A 36 0.09 3.80 -24.07
CA SER A 36 0.50 3.78 -22.66
C SER A 36 1.95 3.29 -22.49
N GLU A 37 2.41 2.32 -23.28
CA GLU A 37 3.79 1.80 -23.23
C GLU A 37 4.80 2.85 -23.72
N THR A 38 4.48 3.55 -24.81
CA THR A 38 5.29 4.66 -25.31
C THR A 38 5.36 5.79 -24.28
N TYR A 39 4.23 6.18 -23.69
CA TYR A 39 4.17 7.17 -22.61
C TYR A 39 5.06 6.76 -21.43
N MET A 40 4.94 5.51 -20.96
CA MET A 40 5.74 5.00 -19.85
C MET A 40 7.23 4.97 -20.18
N THR A 41 7.61 4.62 -21.41
CA THR A 41 9.00 4.60 -21.87
C THR A 41 9.60 6.01 -21.87
N ILE A 42 8.87 7.00 -22.38
CA ILE A 42 9.29 8.41 -22.38
C ILE A 42 9.41 8.92 -20.94
N LEU A 43 8.42 8.63 -20.10
CA LEU A 43 8.39 9.03 -18.70
C LEU A 43 9.57 8.45 -17.92
N PHE A 44 9.82 7.14 -18.07
CA PHE A 44 10.93 6.46 -17.41
C PHE A 44 12.28 7.11 -17.78
N LYS A 45 12.55 7.28 -19.08
CA LYS A 45 13.78 7.94 -19.57
C LYS A 45 13.93 9.36 -19.03
N THR A 46 12.82 10.10 -18.93
CA THR A 46 12.81 11.48 -18.42
C THR A 46 13.15 11.51 -16.92
N LEU A 47 12.55 10.62 -16.13
CA LEU A 47 12.79 10.52 -14.68
C LEU A 47 14.20 10.01 -14.37
N GLU A 48 14.71 9.06 -15.14
CA GLU A 48 16.07 8.55 -15.02
C GLU A 48 17.10 9.66 -15.32
N TRP A 49 16.92 10.39 -16.43
CA TRP A 49 17.75 11.55 -16.75
C TRP A 49 17.73 12.62 -15.66
N ALA A 50 16.54 12.94 -15.12
CA ALA A 50 16.39 13.90 -14.03
C ALA A 50 17.11 13.43 -12.76
N THR A 51 16.99 12.14 -12.43
CA THR A 51 17.63 11.52 -11.26
C THR A 51 19.15 11.61 -11.35
N VAL A 52 19.75 11.24 -12.48
CA VAL A 52 21.20 11.30 -12.69
C VAL A 52 21.71 12.74 -12.54
N LYS A 53 20.96 13.72 -13.05
CA LYS A 53 21.31 15.14 -12.91
C LYS A 53 21.32 15.62 -11.47
N ILE A 54 20.32 15.21 -10.68
CA ILE A 54 20.21 15.59 -9.27
C ILE A 54 21.31 14.91 -8.45
N GLN A 55 21.56 13.62 -8.68
CA GLN A 55 22.63 12.90 -8.00
C GLN A 55 23.98 13.55 -8.27
N LYS A 56 24.27 13.93 -9.51
CA LYS A 56 25.50 14.65 -9.84
C LYS A 56 25.63 15.98 -9.09
N ALA A 57 24.56 16.79 -9.05
CA ALA A 57 24.55 18.05 -8.31
C ALA A 57 24.75 17.84 -6.80
N ASN A 58 24.07 16.86 -6.21
CA ASN A 58 24.21 16.51 -4.80
C ASN A 58 25.60 15.96 -4.47
N THR A 59 26.23 15.20 -5.38
CA THR A 59 27.62 14.73 -5.22
C THR A 59 28.58 15.91 -5.22
N GLU A 60 28.43 16.86 -6.15
CA GLU A 60 29.24 18.09 -6.20
C GLU A 60 29.08 18.91 -4.90
N GLU A 61 27.86 19.07 -4.39
CA GLU A 61 27.57 19.76 -3.13
C GLU A 61 28.13 19.00 -1.90
N ARG A 62 27.99 17.68 -1.86
CA ARG A 62 28.58 16.85 -0.79
C ARG A 62 30.10 16.87 -0.82
N THR A 63 30.75 16.91 -1.99
CA THR A 63 32.21 17.09 -2.05
C THR A 63 32.64 18.46 -1.53
N LEU A 64 31.81 19.48 -1.68
CA LEU A 64 32.01 20.80 -1.07
C LEU A 64 31.81 20.77 0.46
N ASN A 65 30.78 20.09 0.95
CA ASN A 65 30.42 20.04 2.38
C ASN A 65 31.17 18.97 3.20
N ALA A 66 31.77 17.97 2.56
CA ALA A 66 32.66 16.99 3.20
C ALA A 66 33.97 17.63 3.69
N SER A 67 34.28 18.85 3.21
CA SER A 67 35.33 19.70 3.77
C SER A 67 35.00 20.24 5.18
N THR A 68 33.76 20.08 5.68
CA THR A 68 33.26 20.85 6.83
C THR A 68 32.37 20.10 7.82
N SER A 69 32.19 18.78 7.73
CA SER A 69 31.34 18.06 8.72
C SER A 69 31.86 16.68 9.13
N ASN A 70 32.19 16.54 10.42
CA ASN A 70 32.28 15.25 11.10
C ASN A 70 30.85 14.76 11.36
N SER A 71 30.44 13.65 10.73
CA SER A 71 29.11 13.05 10.92
C SER A 71 28.91 12.64 12.39
N LEU A 72 27.96 13.29 13.08
CA LEU A 72 27.88 13.25 14.54
C LEU A 72 27.03 12.11 15.11
N ILE A 73 26.31 11.32 14.31
CA ILE A 73 25.45 10.24 14.82
C ILE A 73 25.45 9.08 13.82
N GLN A 74 26.25 8.06 14.10
CA GLN A 74 26.12 6.72 13.52
C GLN A 74 25.67 5.78 14.64
N ARG A 75 24.61 5.01 14.38
CA ARG A 75 24.13 3.96 15.27
C ARG A 75 24.98 2.71 15.02
N GLY A 76 25.70 2.25 16.03
CA GLY A 76 26.34 0.94 16.01
C GLY A 76 25.27 -0.15 16.05
N GLY A 77 25.40 -1.20 15.23
CA GLY A 77 24.47 -2.34 15.22
C GLY A 77 24.53 -3.25 16.45
N GLY A 78 25.05 -2.76 17.58
CA GLY A 78 25.25 -3.52 18.82
C GLY A 78 24.01 -3.58 19.70
N SER A 79 24.00 -4.51 20.66
CA SER A 79 22.97 -4.53 21.72
C SER A 79 23.13 -3.29 22.61
N MET A 80 22.02 -2.72 23.05
CA MET A 80 22.00 -1.54 23.93
C MET A 80 22.83 -1.74 25.20
N GLU A 81 22.84 -2.96 25.76
CA GLU A 81 23.69 -3.33 26.91
C GLU A 81 25.18 -3.23 26.55
N LYS A 82 25.59 -3.76 25.40
CA LYS A 82 27.00 -3.76 24.96
C LYS A 82 27.51 -2.35 24.68
N GLU A 83 26.72 -1.55 23.96
CA GLU A 83 27.07 -0.16 23.67
C GLU A 83 27.21 0.65 24.97
N PHE A 84 26.36 0.37 25.96
CA PHE A 84 26.42 1.02 27.27
C PHE A 84 27.61 0.55 28.12
N GLU A 85 27.92 -0.75 28.12
CA GLU A 85 29.11 -1.31 28.77
C GLU A 85 30.40 -0.74 28.17
N GLU A 86 30.52 -0.68 26.83
CA GLU A 86 31.66 -0.06 26.14
C GLU A 86 31.81 1.42 26.51
N LEU A 87 30.70 2.15 26.59
CA LEU A 87 30.68 3.55 27.06
C LEU A 87 31.13 3.69 28.52
N ARG A 88 30.88 2.70 29.38
CA ARG A 88 31.39 2.68 30.76
C ARG A 88 32.87 2.34 30.81
N LEU A 89 33.34 1.38 30.01
CA LEU A 89 34.74 0.97 29.95
C LEU A 89 35.68 2.10 29.49
N THR A 90 35.17 3.01 28.65
CA THR A 90 35.93 4.17 28.17
C THR A 90 36.00 5.33 29.18
N ARG A 91 35.28 5.25 30.31
CA ARG A 91 35.21 6.34 31.30
C ARG A 91 35.98 6.01 32.58
N PRO A 92 36.50 7.03 33.29
CA PRO A 92 37.11 6.83 34.60
C PRO A 92 36.05 6.31 35.59
N LYS A 93 36.34 5.21 36.28
CA LYS A 93 35.46 4.70 37.34
C LYS A 93 35.50 5.64 38.55
N PRO A 94 34.35 6.03 39.12
CA PRO A 94 34.33 6.82 40.35
C PRO A 94 34.94 6.01 41.51
N PRO A 95 35.70 6.64 42.42
CA PRO A 95 36.34 5.94 43.55
C PRO A 95 35.35 5.54 44.66
N VAL A 96 34.15 6.12 44.69
CA VAL A 96 33.09 5.83 45.68
C VAL A 96 31.73 5.95 45.00
N GLY A 97 30.86 4.96 45.20
CA GLY A 97 29.53 4.84 44.56
C GLY A 97 29.56 3.91 43.35
N GLY A 98 28.43 3.22 43.09
CA GLY A 98 28.32 2.20 42.05
C GLY A 98 28.58 2.69 40.62
N ASP A 99 28.40 1.80 39.64
CA ASP A 99 28.77 2.04 38.23
C ASP A 99 27.94 3.13 37.50
N PHE A 100 27.00 3.78 38.17
CA PHE A 100 26.19 4.85 37.58
C PHE A 100 26.92 6.21 37.59
N THR A 101 26.98 6.85 36.43
CA THR A 101 27.50 8.22 36.29
C THR A 101 26.41 9.16 35.76
N LEU A 102 26.40 10.43 36.18
CA LEU A 102 25.40 11.41 35.69
C LEU A 102 25.40 11.53 34.16
N SER A 103 26.56 11.33 33.53
CA SER A 103 26.73 11.29 32.07
C SER A 103 25.99 10.15 31.37
N ASP A 104 25.59 9.09 32.09
CA ASP A 104 24.75 8.02 31.54
C ASP A 104 23.38 8.54 31.12
N SER A 105 22.90 9.63 31.75
CA SER A 105 21.67 10.32 31.36
C SER A 105 21.70 10.80 29.91
N PHE A 106 22.87 11.21 29.38
CA PHE A 106 23.01 11.61 27.98
C PHE A 106 22.86 10.43 27.03
N TYR A 107 23.37 9.24 27.41
CA TYR A 107 23.18 8.02 26.63
C TYR A 107 21.69 7.67 26.56
N PHE A 108 21.00 7.59 27.70
CA PHE A 108 19.56 7.28 27.72
C PHE A 108 18.71 8.34 26.99
N THR A 109 19.07 9.63 27.11
CA THR A 109 18.42 10.72 26.37
C THR A 109 18.62 10.56 24.86
N ARG A 110 19.86 10.32 24.42
CA ARG A 110 20.18 10.03 23.01
C ARG A 110 19.39 8.82 22.51
N ARG A 111 19.38 7.70 23.24
CA ARG A 111 18.63 6.49 22.89
C ARG A 111 17.11 6.74 22.82
N GLY A 112 16.59 7.58 23.72
CA GLY A 112 15.19 8.01 23.71
C GLY A 112 14.86 8.81 22.46
N ILE A 113 15.70 9.78 22.10
CA ILE A 113 15.56 10.59 20.88
C ILE A 113 15.68 9.70 19.63
N GLU A 114 16.68 8.82 19.56
CA GLU A 114 16.85 7.85 18.46
C GLU A 114 15.60 6.96 18.30
N SER A 115 15.02 6.48 19.39
CA SER A 115 13.82 5.64 19.35
C SER A 115 12.56 6.40 18.90
N ILE A 116 12.53 7.73 19.04
CA ILE A 116 11.45 8.59 18.54
C ILE A 116 11.65 8.90 17.06
N ILE A 117 12.88 9.16 16.63
CA ILE A 117 13.21 9.49 15.23
C ILE A 117 13.11 8.25 14.34
N GLU A 118 13.65 7.11 14.80
CA GLU A 118 13.70 5.84 14.08
C GLU A 118 12.62 4.86 14.57
N ASP A 119 11.41 5.36 14.81
CA ASP A 119 10.36 4.53 15.39
C ASP A 119 9.86 3.47 14.38
N GLU A 120 9.97 2.19 14.73
CA GLU A 120 9.69 1.08 13.82
C GLU A 120 8.21 0.95 13.42
N VAL A 121 7.32 1.66 14.12
CA VAL A 121 5.86 1.54 13.94
C VAL A 121 5.34 2.64 13.02
N THR A 122 5.54 3.91 13.37
CA THR A 122 4.94 5.06 12.69
C THR A 122 5.54 5.28 11.31
N GLN A 123 6.84 4.99 11.14
CA GLN A 123 7.50 4.99 9.82
C GLN A 123 6.89 4.00 8.82
N ARG A 124 6.23 2.93 9.30
CA ARG A 124 5.52 1.98 8.42
C ARG A 124 4.16 2.51 7.94
N PHE A 125 3.70 3.64 8.48
CA PHE A 125 2.47 4.34 8.07
C PHE A 125 2.76 5.70 7.41
N THR A 126 3.99 5.90 6.95
CA THR A 126 4.39 7.04 6.12
C THR A 126 4.71 6.57 4.71
N SER A 127 4.59 7.50 3.76
CA SER A 127 5.00 7.24 2.38
C SER A 127 6.47 6.84 2.33
N GLU A 128 6.80 5.91 1.43
CA GLU A 128 8.17 5.49 1.19
C GLU A 128 9.01 6.68 0.70
N GLU A 129 10.11 6.96 1.40
CA GLU A 129 11.03 8.02 1.00
C GLU A 129 11.82 7.56 -0.23
N LEU A 130 11.75 8.38 -1.28
CA LEU A 130 12.46 8.10 -2.51
C LEU A 130 13.89 8.63 -2.42
N VAL A 131 14.87 7.76 -2.73
CA VAL A 131 16.27 8.15 -2.90
C VAL A 131 16.44 9.11 -4.09
N SER A 132 15.51 9.08 -5.05
CA SER A 132 15.53 9.89 -6.27
C SER A 132 14.26 10.72 -6.44
N TRP A 133 14.39 11.98 -6.85
CA TRP A 133 13.23 12.84 -7.06
C TRP A 133 12.44 12.46 -8.33
N ASN A 134 11.14 12.29 -8.17
CA ASN A 134 10.20 11.94 -9.25
C ASN A 134 9.49 13.16 -9.86
N LEU A 135 10.03 14.38 -9.69
CA LEU A 135 9.42 15.64 -10.14
C LEU A 135 8.02 15.92 -9.53
N LEU A 136 7.68 15.26 -8.42
CA LEU A 136 6.50 15.59 -7.63
C LEU A 136 6.95 16.39 -6.40
N THR A 137 6.33 17.55 -6.19
CA THR A 137 6.62 18.47 -5.08
C THR A 137 6.27 17.89 -3.71
N ARG A 138 5.40 16.87 -3.68
CA ARG A 138 4.85 16.28 -2.45
C ARG A 138 5.64 15.08 -1.92
N THR A 139 6.67 14.65 -2.64
CA THR A 139 7.55 13.52 -2.27
C THR A 139 8.98 13.98 -1.98
N ASN A 140 9.25 15.29 -2.10
CA ASN A 140 10.51 15.89 -1.67
C ASN A 140 10.25 17.34 -1.24
N ASN A 141 10.44 17.65 0.05
CA ASN A 141 10.19 18.97 0.62
C ASN A 141 11.41 19.91 0.53
N ASP A 142 12.60 19.39 0.23
CA ASP A 142 13.87 20.13 0.29
C ASP A 142 14.34 20.58 -1.10
N PHE A 143 13.43 21.13 -1.91
CA PHE A 143 13.83 21.71 -3.19
C PHE A 143 14.38 23.13 -3.01
N GLN A 144 15.69 23.24 -2.88
CA GLN A 144 16.43 24.42 -3.31
C GLN A 144 16.71 24.31 -4.82
N TYR A 145 16.64 25.43 -5.54
CA TYR A 145 16.77 25.49 -7.00
C TYR A 145 18.05 24.78 -7.50
N ILE A 146 17.88 23.61 -8.16
CA ILE A 146 19.03 22.84 -8.67
C ILE A 146 19.50 23.33 -10.05
N SER A 147 18.59 23.50 -11.03
CA SER A 147 18.94 24.04 -12.37
C SER A 147 17.73 24.53 -13.18
N LEU A 148 17.95 25.51 -14.08
CA LEU A 148 16.91 26.06 -14.96
C LEU A 148 16.24 24.99 -15.83
N ARG A 149 17.03 24.07 -16.40
CA ARG A 149 16.53 22.99 -17.27
C ARG A 149 15.59 22.06 -16.51
N LEU A 150 15.94 21.70 -15.27
CA LEU A 150 15.11 20.83 -14.44
C LEU A 150 13.82 21.55 -14.00
N THR A 151 13.91 22.85 -13.69
CA THR A 151 12.74 23.69 -13.36
C THR A 151 11.77 23.81 -14.54
N LEU A 152 12.27 23.94 -15.77
CA LEU A 152 11.44 23.95 -16.99
C LEU A 152 10.74 22.60 -17.20
N VAL A 153 11.45 21.47 -17.04
CA VAL A 153 10.87 20.13 -17.12
C VAL A 153 9.81 19.90 -16.03
N TYR A 154 10.07 20.38 -14.81
CA TYR A 154 9.11 20.36 -13.71
C TYR A 154 7.86 21.19 -14.02
N GLY A 155 8.01 22.41 -14.54
CA GLY A 155 6.91 23.29 -14.95
C GLY A 155 6.05 22.68 -16.06
N LEU A 156 6.70 22.13 -17.10
CA LEU A 156 6.03 21.37 -18.15
C LEU A 156 5.30 20.15 -17.55
N GLY A 157 5.91 19.46 -16.59
CA GLY A 157 5.32 18.34 -15.90
C GLY A 157 4.08 18.70 -15.08
N ILE A 158 4.03 19.88 -14.47
CA ILE A 158 2.80 20.41 -13.85
C ILE A 158 1.73 20.61 -14.92
N PHE A 159 2.05 21.30 -16.02
CA PHE A 159 1.09 21.54 -17.09
C PHE A 159 0.51 20.22 -17.64
N VAL A 160 1.35 19.24 -17.97
CA VAL A 160 0.91 17.94 -18.47
C VAL A 160 0.05 17.21 -17.45
N ARG A 161 0.44 17.18 -16.17
CA ARG A 161 -0.32 16.45 -15.13
C ARG A 161 -1.68 17.08 -14.84
N TYR A 162 -1.76 18.39 -14.75
CA TYR A 162 -2.97 19.08 -14.30
C TYR A 162 -3.90 19.49 -15.45
N CYS A 163 -3.38 19.86 -16.62
CA CYS A 163 -4.19 20.32 -17.75
C CYS A 163 -4.55 19.20 -18.74
N ILE A 164 -3.77 18.11 -18.79
CA ILE A 164 -3.98 17.02 -19.74
C ILE A 164 -4.37 15.72 -19.03
N LEU A 165 -3.50 15.20 -18.15
CA LEU A 165 -3.70 13.90 -17.53
C LEU A 165 -4.86 13.91 -16.54
N ALA A 166 -4.94 14.87 -15.62
CA ALA A 166 -5.98 14.89 -14.60
C ALA A 166 -7.41 14.96 -15.20
N PRO A 167 -7.73 15.85 -16.16
CA PRO A 167 -9.06 15.88 -16.79
C PRO A 167 -9.41 14.59 -17.54
N LEU A 168 -8.45 14.01 -18.27
CA LEU A 168 -8.60 12.72 -18.93
C LEU A 168 -8.92 11.61 -17.91
N ARG A 169 -8.15 11.55 -16.82
CA ARG A 169 -8.31 10.54 -15.76
C ARG A 169 -9.63 10.67 -15.01
N ILE A 170 -10.05 11.89 -14.70
CA ILE A 170 -11.36 12.17 -14.09
C ILE A 170 -12.47 11.69 -15.03
N THR A 171 -12.37 12.00 -16.32
CA THR A 171 -13.35 11.58 -17.33
C THR A 171 -13.44 10.05 -17.40
N LEU A 172 -12.30 9.36 -17.46
CA LEU A 172 -12.24 7.89 -17.47
C LEU A 172 -12.79 7.27 -16.19
N ALA A 173 -12.47 7.84 -15.02
CA ALA A 173 -12.99 7.36 -13.74
C ALA A 173 -14.52 7.54 -13.66
N CYS A 174 -15.05 8.68 -14.08
CA CYS A 174 -16.49 8.91 -14.17
C CYS A 174 -17.16 7.89 -15.09
N ILE A 175 -16.61 7.68 -16.30
CA ILE A 175 -17.15 6.70 -17.25
C ILE A 175 -17.09 5.28 -16.67
N GLY A 176 -15.96 4.86 -16.13
CA GLY A 176 -15.76 3.53 -15.57
C GLY A 176 -16.71 3.23 -14.39
N LEU A 177 -16.90 4.20 -13.48
CA LEU A 177 -17.81 4.06 -12.34
C LEU A 177 -19.28 4.10 -12.77
N SER A 178 -19.66 5.00 -13.68
CA SER A 178 -21.02 5.05 -14.22
C SER A 178 -21.37 3.76 -14.97
N TRP A 179 -20.45 3.25 -15.81
CA TRP A 179 -20.67 2.01 -16.53
C TRP A 179 -20.70 0.79 -15.61
N LEU A 180 -19.92 0.81 -14.52
CA LEU A 180 -20.02 -0.22 -13.49
C LEU A 180 -21.44 -0.25 -12.91
N VAL A 181 -21.97 0.89 -12.47
CA VAL A 181 -23.31 0.98 -11.87
C VAL A 181 -24.41 0.57 -12.86
N ILE A 182 -24.35 1.09 -14.10
CA ILE A 182 -25.34 0.80 -15.14
C ILE A 182 -25.25 -0.67 -15.57
N GLY A 183 -24.05 -1.14 -15.91
CA GLY A 183 -23.79 -2.48 -16.40
C GLY A 183 -24.19 -3.55 -15.39
N THR A 184 -23.76 -3.42 -14.13
CA THR A 184 -24.12 -4.41 -13.09
C THR A 184 -25.61 -4.37 -12.76
N SER A 185 -26.26 -3.21 -12.83
CA SER A 185 -27.71 -3.11 -12.66
C SER A 185 -28.47 -3.81 -13.78
N THR A 186 -28.06 -3.60 -15.04
CA THR A 186 -28.67 -4.26 -16.21
C THR A 186 -28.48 -5.77 -16.17
N VAL A 187 -27.26 -6.24 -15.87
CA VAL A 187 -26.98 -7.68 -15.69
C VAL A 187 -27.77 -8.27 -14.53
N GLY A 188 -28.02 -7.49 -13.49
CA GLY A 188 -28.82 -7.89 -12.33
C GLY A 188 -30.27 -8.24 -12.67
N LEU A 189 -30.85 -7.63 -13.71
CA LEU A 189 -32.21 -7.92 -14.18
C LEU A 189 -32.31 -9.29 -14.89
N LEU A 190 -31.19 -9.88 -15.30
CA LEU A 190 -31.18 -11.18 -15.97
C LEU A 190 -31.45 -12.31 -14.97
N PRO A 191 -32.12 -13.39 -15.42
CA PRO A 191 -32.30 -14.59 -14.61
C PRO A 191 -30.95 -15.27 -14.32
N ASN A 192 -30.86 -15.95 -13.17
CA ASN A 192 -29.65 -16.65 -12.77
C ASN A 192 -29.31 -17.78 -13.75
N SER A 193 -28.32 -17.52 -14.60
CA SER A 193 -27.90 -18.39 -15.69
C SER A 193 -26.39 -18.27 -15.88
N ARG A 194 -25.78 -19.22 -16.63
CA ARG A 194 -24.36 -19.14 -16.98
C ARG A 194 -24.03 -17.87 -17.76
N ILE A 195 -24.96 -17.41 -18.61
CA ILE A 195 -24.82 -16.18 -19.40
C ILE A 195 -24.76 -14.95 -18.49
N LYS A 196 -25.63 -14.88 -17.46
CA LYS A 196 -25.59 -13.81 -16.46
C LYS A 196 -24.22 -13.75 -15.77
N SER A 197 -23.69 -14.90 -15.32
CA SER A 197 -22.39 -14.96 -14.66
C SER A 197 -21.25 -14.51 -15.59
N TRP A 198 -21.23 -15.00 -16.83
CA TRP A 198 -20.24 -14.60 -17.82
C TRP A 198 -20.30 -13.10 -18.14
N LEU A 199 -21.50 -12.56 -18.38
CA LEU A 199 -21.69 -11.14 -18.68
C LEU A 199 -21.34 -10.27 -17.47
N SER A 200 -21.67 -10.71 -16.25
CA SER A 200 -21.29 -10.05 -15.00
C SER A 200 -19.76 -9.96 -14.89
N GLU A 201 -19.05 -11.07 -15.05
CA GLU A 201 -17.59 -11.10 -15.00
C GLU A 201 -16.99 -10.16 -16.06
N TRP A 202 -17.51 -10.20 -17.29
CA TRP A 202 -17.04 -9.34 -18.38
C TRP A 202 -17.24 -7.84 -18.11
N VAL A 203 -18.44 -7.45 -17.64
CA VAL A 203 -18.75 -6.06 -17.27
C VAL A 203 -17.82 -5.57 -16.16
N HIS A 204 -17.60 -6.36 -15.11
CA HIS A 204 -16.70 -5.97 -14.02
C HIS A 204 -15.27 -5.77 -14.52
N VAL A 205 -14.68 -6.77 -15.20
CA VAL A 205 -13.30 -6.67 -15.70
C VAL A 205 -13.13 -5.44 -16.59
N MET A 206 -14.06 -5.20 -17.50
CA MET A 206 -14.03 -4.05 -18.39
C MET A 206 -14.08 -2.73 -17.62
N CYS A 207 -14.97 -2.58 -16.63
CA CYS A 207 -15.04 -1.36 -15.81
C CYS A 207 -13.76 -1.14 -15.01
N TYR A 208 -13.22 -2.20 -14.41
CA TYR A 208 -11.96 -2.11 -13.67
C TYR A 208 -10.78 -1.78 -14.57
N ARG A 209 -10.74 -2.28 -15.80
CA ARG A 209 -9.74 -1.88 -16.82
C ARG A 209 -9.85 -0.41 -17.17
N ILE A 210 -11.05 0.11 -17.36
CA ILE A 210 -11.27 1.55 -17.62
C ILE A 210 -10.80 2.38 -16.41
N CYS A 211 -11.17 1.99 -15.19
CA CYS A 211 -10.72 2.66 -13.96
C CYS A 211 -9.20 2.59 -13.79
N ALA A 212 -8.56 1.45 -14.07
CA ALA A 212 -7.11 1.28 -14.02
C ALA A 212 -6.41 2.18 -15.04
N ARG A 213 -6.94 2.31 -16.27
CA ARG A 213 -6.45 3.29 -17.26
C ARG A 213 -6.66 4.72 -16.81
N GLY A 214 -7.73 5.01 -16.08
CA GLY A 214 -7.98 6.28 -15.39
C GLY A 214 -6.97 6.59 -14.27
N LEU A 215 -6.19 5.62 -13.81
CA LEU A 215 -5.04 5.83 -12.91
C LEU A 215 -3.69 5.80 -13.66
N SER A 216 -3.73 5.65 -14.98
CA SER A 216 -2.56 5.29 -15.81
C SER A 216 -1.79 4.11 -15.21
N ALA A 217 -2.54 3.10 -14.76
CA ALA A 217 -1.97 1.92 -14.15
C ALA A 217 -1.26 1.05 -15.19
N THR A 218 0.01 0.76 -14.95
CA THR A 218 0.78 -0.26 -15.66
C THR A 218 1.02 -1.41 -14.70
N ILE A 219 0.40 -2.56 -14.97
CA ILE A 219 0.37 -3.69 -14.06
C ILE A 219 1.12 -4.85 -14.71
N HIS A 220 2.23 -5.24 -14.10
CA HIS A 220 3.01 -6.40 -14.51
C HIS A 220 2.56 -7.63 -13.74
N TYR A 221 1.90 -8.54 -14.44
CA TYR A 221 1.40 -9.77 -13.86
C TYR A 221 2.40 -10.89 -14.04
N HIS A 222 2.74 -11.55 -12.93
CA HIS A 222 3.67 -12.67 -12.89
C HIS A 222 2.93 -13.93 -12.44
N ASN A 223 3.31 -15.07 -12.99
CA ASN A 223 2.80 -16.39 -12.60
C ASN A 223 1.27 -16.55 -12.72
N ARG A 224 0.69 -16.10 -13.84
CA ARG A 224 -0.76 -16.10 -14.09
C ARG A 224 -1.41 -17.49 -14.02
N GLU A 225 -0.65 -18.56 -14.11
CA GLU A 225 -1.08 -19.93 -13.87
C GLU A 225 -1.62 -20.15 -12.45
N ASN A 226 -1.15 -19.38 -11.46
CA ASN A 226 -1.56 -19.47 -10.06
C ASN A 226 -2.75 -18.58 -9.70
N LYS A 227 -3.49 -18.09 -10.69
CA LYS A 227 -4.63 -17.19 -10.45
C LYS A 227 -5.65 -17.82 -9.49
N PRO A 228 -6.26 -17.02 -8.59
CA PRO A 228 -7.28 -17.50 -7.68
C PRO A 228 -8.46 -18.16 -8.39
N GLN A 229 -8.80 -19.38 -7.97
CA GLN A 229 -9.88 -20.16 -8.57
C GLN A 229 -11.16 -20.07 -7.75
N LYS A 230 -12.30 -20.35 -8.41
CA LYS A 230 -13.62 -20.36 -7.78
C LYS A 230 -13.65 -21.32 -6.59
N GLY A 231 -14.33 -20.91 -5.52
CA GLY A 231 -14.38 -21.67 -4.27
C GLY A 231 -13.08 -21.68 -3.45
N GLY A 232 -12.24 -20.65 -3.62
CA GLY A 232 -11.10 -20.35 -2.76
C GLY A 232 -11.07 -18.89 -2.32
N ILE A 233 -10.02 -18.51 -1.59
CA ILE A 233 -9.83 -17.16 -1.05
C ILE A 233 -8.52 -16.59 -1.58
N CYS A 234 -8.60 -15.47 -2.29
CA CYS A 234 -7.46 -14.64 -2.66
C CYS A 234 -7.05 -13.79 -1.47
N VAL A 235 -5.81 -13.91 -1.04
CA VAL A 235 -5.21 -13.14 0.05
C VAL A 235 -4.10 -12.28 -0.51
N ALA A 236 -4.15 -10.96 -0.31
CA ALA A 236 -3.12 -10.04 -0.77
C ALA A 236 -2.65 -9.09 0.31
N ASN A 237 -1.43 -8.57 0.18
CA ASN A 237 -1.00 -7.41 0.96
C ASN A 237 -1.75 -6.15 0.51
N HIS A 238 -1.89 -5.18 1.41
CA HIS A 238 -2.74 -4.00 1.21
C HIS A 238 -2.00 -2.69 1.48
N THR A 239 -1.82 -1.91 0.42
CA THR A 239 -1.21 -0.58 0.46
C THR A 239 -2.25 0.52 0.28
N SER A 240 -3.35 0.22 -0.43
CA SER A 240 -4.31 1.26 -0.81
C SER A 240 -5.68 0.73 -1.27
N PRO A 241 -6.75 1.54 -1.20
CA PRO A 241 -8.07 1.14 -1.70
C PRO A 241 -8.10 0.79 -3.20
N ILE A 242 -7.15 1.33 -3.98
CA ILE A 242 -7.05 1.05 -5.42
C ILE A 242 -6.51 -0.36 -5.70
N ASP A 243 -5.96 -1.08 -4.71
CA ASP A 243 -5.51 -2.47 -4.86
C ASP A 243 -6.64 -3.37 -5.40
N ILE A 244 -7.90 -3.09 -5.04
CA ILE A 244 -9.08 -3.77 -5.59
C ILE A 244 -9.16 -3.57 -7.11
N VAL A 245 -8.97 -2.35 -7.59
CA VAL A 245 -8.99 -2.03 -9.04
C VAL A 245 -7.84 -2.76 -9.75
N ILE A 246 -6.65 -2.82 -9.12
CA ILE A 246 -5.47 -3.49 -9.68
C ILE A 246 -5.66 -5.00 -9.81
N LEU A 247 -6.19 -5.65 -8.76
CA LEU A 247 -6.46 -7.09 -8.80
C LEU A 247 -7.62 -7.42 -9.73
N CYS A 248 -8.72 -6.65 -9.66
CA CYS A 248 -9.90 -6.88 -10.49
C CYS A 248 -9.71 -6.57 -11.99
N ASN A 249 -8.56 -6.00 -12.37
CA ASN A 249 -8.20 -5.75 -13.76
C ASN A 249 -7.87 -7.04 -14.55
N ASP A 250 -7.44 -8.11 -13.87
CA ASP A 250 -7.00 -9.39 -14.47
C ASP A 250 -7.80 -10.62 -14.00
N GLY A 251 -8.85 -10.41 -13.21
CA GLY A 251 -9.79 -11.44 -12.76
C GLY A 251 -10.97 -10.84 -12.00
N CYS A 252 -12.05 -11.60 -11.78
CA CYS A 252 -13.17 -11.16 -10.94
C CYS A 252 -13.12 -11.78 -9.55
N TYR A 253 -13.47 -10.98 -8.55
CA TYR A 253 -13.48 -11.39 -7.16
C TYR A 253 -14.79 -11.00 -6.48
N ALA A 254 -15.26 -11.88 -5.60
CA ALA A 254 -16.24 -11.50 -4.60
C ALA A 254 -15.51 -10.70 -3.51
N MET A 255 -16.03 -9.52 -3.18
CA MET A 255 -15.41 -8.63 -2.21
C MET A 255 -16.07 -8.81 -0.86
N VAL A 256 -15.29 -8.60 0.19
CA VAL A 256 -15.76 -8.58 1.57
C VAL A 256 -15.51 -7.20 2.16
N GLY A 257 -16.53 -6.61 2.79
CA GLY A 257 -16.34 -5.33 3.45
C GLY A 257 -17.54 -4.85 4.26
N GLN A 258 -17.39 -3.67 4.85
CA GLN A 258 -18.48 -3.02 5.56
C GLN A 258 -19.44 -2.34 4.56
N ILE A 259 -20.73 -2.30 4.87
CA ILE A 259 -21.70 -1.47 4.15
C ILE A 259 -21.38 0.01 4.42
N HIS A 260 -21.35 0.80 3.34
CA HIS A 260 -21.14 2.24 3.36
C HIS A 260 -22.36 2.99 2.81
N GLY A 261 -22.54 4.24 3.25
CA GLY A 261 -23.53 5.17 2.72
C GLY A 261 -23.03 5.94 1.49
N GLY A 262 -23.80 6.93 1.05
CA GLY A 262 -23.43 7.85 -0.03
C GLY A 262 -23.13 7.17 -1.38
N LEU A 263 -22.19 7.74 -2.14
CA LEU A 263 -21.79 7.24 -3.45
C LEU A 263 -21.24 5.80 -3.38
N MET A 264 -20.44 5.48 -2.37
CA MET A 264 -19.90 4.13 -2.17
C MET A 264 -21.03 3.11 -1.97
N GLY A 265 -22.06 3.47 -1.20
CA GLY A 265 -23.25 2.63 -1.03
C GLY A 265 -24.02 2.40 -2.33
N VAL A 266 -24.10 3.39 -3.22
CA VAL A 266 -24.71 3.22 -4.56
C VAL A 266 -23.93 2.20 -5.38
N ILE A 267 -22.60 2.32 -5.41
CA ILE A 267 -21.71 1.38 -6.11
C ILE A 267 -21.86 -0.03 -5.52
N GLN A 268 -21.75 -0.18 -4.19
CA GLN A 268 -21.91 -1.47 -3.51
C GLN A 268 -23.24 -2.14 -3.83
N ARG A 269 -24.37 -1.40 -3.76
CA ARG A 269 -25.70 -1.93 -4.10
C ARG A 269 -25.79 -2.36 -5.56
N ALA A 270 -25.20 -1.59 -6.47
CA ALA A 270 -25.20 -1.94 -7.89
C ALA A 270 -24.39 -3.21 -8.16
N MET A 271 -23.24 -3.38 -7.52
CA MET A 271 -22.37 -4.54 -7.71
C MET A 271 -23.02 -5.84 -7.24
N VAL A 272 -23.66 -5.82 -6.06
CA VAL A 272 -24.36 -6.99 -5.46
C VAL A 272 -25.41 -7.59 -6.38
N ARG A 273 -26.05 -6.77 -7.22
CA ARG A 273 -27.07 -7.24 -8.17
C ARG A 273 -26.53 -8.22 -9.20
N SER A 274 -25.24 -8.14 -9.53
CA SER A 274 -24.61 -8.91 -10.59
C SER A 274 -23.60 -9.95 -10.09
N CYS A 275 -23.01 -9.73 -8.91
CA CYS A 275 -22.05 -10.63 -8.29
C CYS A 275 -22.34 -10.72 -6.78
N PRO A 276 -22.31 -11.92 -6.17
CA PRO A 276 -22.59 -12.10 -4.74
C PRO A 276 -21.43 -11.60 -3.86
N HIS A 277 -21.23 -10.29 -3.80
CA HIS A 277 -20.31 -9.67 -2.83
C HIS A 277 -20.86 -9.82 -1.40
N VAL A 278 -19.97 -9.99 -0.43
CA VAL A 278 -20.32 -10.20 0.97
C VAL A 278 -20.12 -8.90 1.74
N TRP A 279 -21.22 -8.18 1.99
CA TRP A 279 -21.18 -6.95 2.79
C TRP A 279 -21.75 -7.20 4.17
N PHE A 280 -21.11 -6.63 5.17
CA PHE A 280 -21.50 -6.75 6.57
C PHE A 280 -21.90 -5.40 7.13
N GLU A 281 -22.87 -5.41 8.03
CA GLU A 281 -23.13 -4.25 8.88
C GLU A 281 -22.01 -4.08 9.92
N ARG A 282 -21.83 -2.86 10.43
CA ARG A 282 -20.79 -2.56 11.43
C ARG A 282 -20.98 -3.39 12.71
N ALA A 283 -22.22 -3.71 13.08
CA ALA A 283 -22.54 -4.56 14.22
C ALA A 283 -22.19 -6.03 13.94
N GLU A 284 -22.59 -6.56 12.76
CA GLU A 284 -22.27 -7.92 12.33
C GLU A 284 -20.77 -8.19 12.22
N MET A 285 -19.98 -7.20 11.81
CA MET A 285 -18.51 -7.32 11.75
C MET A 285 -17.84 -7.60 13.10
N LYS A 286 -18.56 -7.41 14.22
CA LYS A 286 -18.07 -7.78 15.55
C LYS A 286 -18.31 -9.26 15.87
N ASP A 287 -19.29 -9.89 15.23
CA ASP A 287 -19.58 -11.31 15.37
C ASP A 287 -18.70 -12.13 14.43
N ARG A 288 -17.63 -12.71 14.99
CA ARG A 288 -16.69 -13.54 14.25
C ARG A 288 -17.33 -14.81 13.70
N HIS A 289 -18.27 -15.41 14.43
CA HIS A 289 -18.89 -16.66 13.99
C HIS A 289 -19.79 -16.43 12.78
N LEU A 290 -20.58 -15.36 12.80
CA LEU A 290 -21.40 -14.97 11.66
C LEU A 290 -20.56 -14.70 10.41
N VAL A 291 -19.46 -13.96 10.54
CA VAL A 291 -18.54 -13.65 9.44
C VAL A 291 -17.94 -14.94 8.88
N THR A 292 -17.37 -15.79 9.74
CA THR A 292 -16.75 -17.06 9.31
C THR A 292 -17.76 -17.98 8.62
N ASN A 293 -18.98 -18.08 9.13
CA ASN A 293 -20.03 -18.92 8.53
C ASN A 293 -20.42 -18.42 7.13
N ARG A 294 -20.67 -17.10 6.96
CA ARG A 294 -21.00 -16.54 5.62
C ARG A 294 -19.87 -16.74 4.62
N LEU A 295 -18.61 -16.59 5.05
CA LEU A 295 -17.47 -16.84 4.18
C LEU A 295 -17.35 -18.32 3.81
N LYS A 296 -17.58 -19.23 4.77
CA LYS A 296 -17.59 -20.68 4.54
C LYS A 296 -18.67 -21.09 3.53
N ASP A 297 -19.90 -20.58 3.68
CA ASP A 297 -21.00 -20.83 2.76
C ASP A 297 -20.71 -20.30 1.34
N HIS A 298 -20.01 -19.18 1.23
CA HIS A 298 -19.59 -18.64 -0.07
C HIS A 298 -18.52 -19.52 -0.73
N VAL A 299 -17.50 -19.95 0.01
CA VAL A 299 -16.41 -20.81 -0.50
C VAL A 299 -16.92 -22.20 -0.89
N ASN A 300 -17.93 -22.72 -0.19
CA ASN A 300 -18.53 -24.03 -0.48
C ASN A 300 -19.30 -24.04 -1.82
N ASP A 301 -19.89 -22.91 -2.24
CA ASP A 301 -20.50 -22.80 -3.57
C ASP A 301 -19.43 -22.53 -4.64
N LYS A 302 -18.95 -23.60 -5.27
CA LYS A 302 -17.92 -23.56 -6.32
C LYS A 302 -18.31 -22.79 -7.58
N ARG A 303 -19.57 -22.34 -7.71
CA ARG A 303 -20.00 -21.47 -8.81
C ARG A 303 -19.67 -20.00 -8.55
N LYS A 304 -19.48 -19.61 -7.29
CA LYS A 304 -19.19 -18.23 -6.89
C LYS A 304 -17.72 -17.89 -7.15
N LEU A 305 -17.48 -16.59 -7.37
CA LEU A 305 -16.14 -16.05 -7.57
C LEU A 305 -15.28 -16.22 -6.31
N PRO A 306 -13.94 -16.34 -6.47
CA PRO A 306 -13.01 -16.35 -5.33
C PRO A 306 -13.22 -15.10 -4.47
N ILE A 307 -13.10 -15.27 -3.16
CA ILE A 307 -13.22 -14.15 -2.23
C ILE A 307 -11.89 -13.39 -2.18
N LEU A 308 -11.90 -12.07 -2.37
CA LEU A 308 -10.73 -11.23 -2.14
C LEU A 308 -10.74 -10.69 -0.71
N ILE A 309 -9.69 -10.98 0.05
CA ILE A 309 -9.48 -10.51 1.42
C ILE A 309 -8.09 -9.91 1.57
N PHE A 310 -8.03 -8.77 2.26
CA PHE A 310 -6.80 -8.15 2.74
C PHE A 310 -6.67 -8.40 4.25
N PRO A 311 -5.99 -9.46 4.69
CA PRO A 311 -6.03 -9.89 6.09
C PRO A 311 -5.19 -9.03 7.04
N GLU A 312 -4.39 -8.07 6.55
CA GLU A 312 -3.61 -7.13 7.36
C GLU A 312 -4.47 -6.28 8.31
N GLY A 313 -5.74 -6.08 7.95
CA GLY A 313 -6.67 -5.31 8.75
C GLY A 313 -7.84 -4.79 7.92
N LYS A 314 -8.62 -3.94 8.57
CA LYS A 314 -9.79 -3.29 7.99
C LYS A 314 -9.35 -2.25 6.95
N CYS A 315 -9.71 -2.41 5.68
CA CYS A 315 -9.40 -1.48 4.58
C CYS A 315 -9.85 -0.02 4.86
N ASP A 316 -10.79 0.19 5.79
CA ASP A 316 -11.24 1.50 6.28
C ASP A 316 -10.28 2.17 7.26
N ARG A 317 -9.23 1.48 7.71
CA ARG A 317 -8.24 1.99 8.67
C ARG A 317 -6.84 1.83 8.09
N GLU A 318 -6.21 2.97 7.79
CA GLU A 318 -4.81 3.15 7.35
C GLU A 318 -4.06 1.87 6.96
N PRO A 319 -3.96 1.55 5.67
CA PRO A 319 -3.07 0.49 5.18
C PRO A 319 -1.62 0.75 5.60
N VAL A 320 -0.76 -0.26 5.43
CA VAL A 320 0.68 -0.13 5.66
C VAL A 320 1.37 0.39 4.40
N SER A 321 2.54 1.00 4.55
CA SER A 321 3.32 1.47 3.41
C SER A 321 3.74 0.32 2.51
N ASN A 322 4.10 0.66 1.26
CA ASN A 322 4.58 -0.27 0.24
C ASN A 322 5.93 -0.97 0.59
N THR A 323 6.38 -0.91 1.84
CA THR A 323 7.67 -1.46 2.31
C THR A 323 7.52 -2.67 3.23
N SER A 324 6.31 -2.95 3.73
CA SER A 324 6.08 -3.95 4.76
C SER A 324 4.71 -4.61 4.63
N VAL A 325 4.52 -5.74 5.31
CA VAL A 325 3.24 -6.45 5.45
C VAL A 325 2.94 -6.61 6.94
N MET A 326 1.73 -6.23 7.35
CA MET A 326 1.30 -6.36 8.74
C MET A 326 0.92 -7.80 9.12
N MET A 327 0.79 -8.06 10.43
CA MET A 327 0.24 -9.32 10.92
C MET A 327 -1.15 -9.61 10.33
N PHE A 328 -1.29 -10.78 9.72
CA PHE A 328 -2.56 -11.25 9.17
C PHE A 328 -3.53 -11.68 10.26
N LYS A 329 -4.80 -11.28 10.12
CA LYS A 329 -5.90 -11.73 10.97
C LYS A 329 -6.27 -13.18 10.61
N LYS A 330 -6.33 -14.04 11.63
CA LYS A 330 -6.59 -15.48 11.49
C LYS A 330 -7.97 -15.87 10.92
N GLY A 331 -8.97 -14.98 10.94
CA GLY A 331 -10.36 -15.35 10.65
C GLY A 331 -10.58 -15.91 9.23
N SER A 332 -9.84 -15.43 8.23
CA SER A 332 -9.90 -15.98 6.86
C SER A 332 -9.23 -17.35 6.72
N PHE A 333 -8.34 -17.71 7.65
CA PHE A 333 -7.57 -18.96 7.66
C PHE A 333 -8.27 -20.06 8.46
N GLU A 334 -9.27 -19.74 9.28
CA GLU A 334 -10.09 -20.70 10.04
C GLU A 334 -11.17 -21.41 9.18
N ILE A 335 -11.40 -20.94 7.95
CA ILE A 335 -12.49 -21.43 7.09
C ILE A 335 -12.18 -22.83 6.51
N GLY A 336 -10.89 -23.20 6.42
CA GLY A 336 -10.44 -24.44 5.76
C GLY A 336 -10.52 -24.39 4.22
N ALA A 337 -10.53 -23.18 3.64
CA ALA A 337 -10.53 -22.95 2.21
C ALA A 337 -9.10 -23.00 1.63
N THR A 338 -8.98 -23.25 0.32
CA THR A 338 -7.73 -23.01 -0.41
C THR A 338 -7.42 -21.51 -0.43
N ILE A 339 -6.21 -21.16 0.01
CA ILE A 339 -5.72 -19.78 -0.01
C ILE A 339 -4.86 -19.58 -1.25
N TYR A 340 -5.12 -18.53 -2.00
CA TYR A 340 -4.33 -18.08 -3.13
C TYR A 340 -3.61 -16.78 -2.74
N PRO A 341 -2.32 -16.85 -2.38
CA PRO A 341 -1.56 -15.68 -1.97
C PRO A 341 -1.20 -14.82 -3.20
N VAL A 342 -1.29 -13.50 -3.04
CA VAL A 342 -0.92 -12.54 -4.07
C VAL A 342 -0.07 -11.45 -3.46
N ALA A 343 1.11 -11.22 -4.02
CA ALA A 343 1.96 -10.11 -3.64
C ALA A 343 1.78 -8.94 -4.61
N ILE A 344 1.58 -7.74 -4.07
CA ILE A 344 1.50 -6.48 -4.82
C ILE A 344 2.66 -5.60 -4.36
N LYS A 345 3.45 -5.10 -5.31
CA LYS A 345 4.50 -4.10 -5.04
C LYS A 345 4.36 -2.95 -6.03
N TYR A 346 4.17 -1.75 -5.50
CA TYR A 346 4.18 -0.52 -6.27
C TYR A 346 5.61 -0.03 -6.51
N ASP A 347 5.84 0.60 -7.66
CA ASP A 347 7.07 1.36 -7.91
C ASP A 347 6.83 2.83 -7.53
N PRO A 348 7.36 3.29 -6.38
CA PRO A 348 7.12 4.64 -5.88
C PRO A 348 7.72 5.74 -6.79
N LYS A 349 8.63 5.38 -7.73
CA LYS A 349 9.24 6.34 -8.66
C LYS A 349 8.21 7.04 -9.55
N PHE A 350 7.10 6.40 -9.88
CA PHE A 350 6.08 6.97 -10.77
C PHE A 350 4.92 7.63 -10.01
N GLY A 351 4.66 7.18 -8.81
CA GLY A 351 3.59 7.67 -7.96
C GLY A 351 3.50 6.91 -6.65
N ASP A 352 3.24 7.65 -5.57
CA ASP A 352 3.01 7.08 -4.26
C ASP A 352 1.56 6.57 -4.14
N ALA A 353 1.38 5.25 -4.18
CA ALA A 353 0.09 4.59 -4.04
C ALA A 353 -0.45 4.62 -2.61
N PHE A 354 0.41 4.88 -1.61
CA PHE A 354 0.06 4.77 -0.20
C PHE A 354 -1.07 5.72 0.19
N TRP A 355 -2.08 5.18 0.88
CA TRP A 355 -3.19 5.98 1.41
C TRP A 355 -3.10 6.15 2.93
N ASN A 356 -2.84 7.38 3.35
CA ASN A 356 -2.95 7.76 4.76
C ASN A 356 -4.35 8.34 5.04
N SER A 357 -5.22 7.55 5.66
CA SER A 357 -6.60 7.96 5.95
C SER A 357 -6.72 9.00 7.07
N SER A 358 -5.69 9.19 7.91
CA SER A 358 -5.69 10.26 8.92
C SER A 358 -5.39 11.63 8.33
N LYS A 359 -4.66 11.68 7.20
CA LYS A 359 -4.29 12.92 6.51
C LYS A 359 -5.19 13.26 5.34
N TYR A 360 -5.66 12.24 4.60
CA TYR A 360 -6.36 12.44 3.34
C TYR A 360 -7.71 11.72 3.29
N SER A 361 -8.76 12.47 2.90
CA SER A 361 -10.03 11.88 2.50
C SER A 361 -9.86 11.05 1.22
N MET A 362 -10.79 10.12 0.96
CA MET A 362 -10.76 9.29 -0.26
C MET A 362 -10.70 10.14 -1.54
N VAL A 363 -11.48 11.22 -1.61
CA VAL A 363 -11.50 12.11 -2.79
C VAL A 363 -10.15 12.82 -2.95
N SER A 364 -9.60 13.37 -1.87
CA SER A 364 -8.28 14.01 -1.88
C SER A 364 -7.19 13.03 -2.31
N TYR A 365 -7.24 11.79 -1.79
CA TYR A 365 -6.34 10.71 -2.19
C TYR A 365 -6.48 10.36 -3.69
N LEU A 366 -7.70 10.21 -4.20
CA LEU A 366 -7.93 9.92 -5.63
C LEU A 366 -7.42 11.05 -6.52
N LEU A 367 -7.63 12.32 -6.14
CA LEU A 367 -7.06 13.46 -6.87
C LEU A 367 -5.53 13.47 -6.82
N ARG A 368 -4.93 13.10 -5.68
CA ARG A 368 -3.48 12.89 -5.53
C ARG A 368 -2.99 11.81 -6.51
N MET A 369 -3.71 10.70 -6.65
CA MET A 369 -3.39 9.66 -7.64
C MET A 369 -3.57 10.13 -9.08
N MET A 370 -4.66 10.83 -9.38
CA MET A 370 -4.94 11.35 -10.72
C MET A 370 -3.96 12.44 -11.17
N THR A 371 -3.24 13.06 -10.23
CA THR A 371 -2.18 14.06 -10.50
C THR A 371 -0.76 13.49 -10.37
N SER A 372 -0.61 12.18 -10.12
CA SER A 372 0.68 11.45 -10.23
C SER A 372 1.13 11.30 -11.68
N TRP A 373 2.36 10.84 -11.93
CA TRP A 373 2.77 10.52 -13.30
C TRP A 373 2.11 9.25 -13.81
N ALA A 374 2.24 8.15 -13.08
CA ALA A 374 1.58 6.90 -13.37
C ALA A 374 1.52 6.04 -12.11
N LEU A 375 0.79 4.93 -12.18
CA LEU A 375 0.80 3.91 -11.15
C LEU A 375 1.43 2.66 -11.74
N VAL A 376 2.65 2.33 -11.35
CA VAL A 376 3.32 1.11 -11.81
C VAL A 376 3.35 0.12 -10.67
N CYS A 377 2.93 -1.11 -10.92
CA CYS A 377 2.99 -2.16 -9.93
C CYS A 377 3.24 -3.53 -10.54
N ASN A 378 3.80 -4.40 -9.72
CA ASN A 378 3.95 -5.81 -9.99
C ASN A 378 2.95 -6.59 -9.13
N VAL A 379 2.29 -7.56 -9.74
CA VAL A 379 1.35 -8.48 -9.10
C VAL A 379 1.86 -9.88 -9.35
N TRP A 380 2.29 -10.56 -8.29
CA TRP A 380 2.71 -11.97 -8.34
C TRP A 380 1.59 -12.85 -7.79
N TYR A 381 1.13 -13.79 -8.60
CA TYR A 381 0.25 -14.86 -8.14
C TYR A 381 1.10 -16.03 -7.62
N LEU A 382 1.05 -16.28 -6.31
CA LEU A 382 1.83 -17.36 -5.69
C LEU A 382 1.04 -18.68 -5.76
N PRO A 383 1.72 -19.84 -5.71
CA PRO A 383 1.07 -21.13 -5.66
C PRO A 383 0.03 -21.24 -4.55
N ALA A 384 -1.06 -21.97 -4.82
CA ALA A 384 -2.11 -22.19 -3.84
C ALA A 384 -1.56 -22.86 -2.57
N MET A 385 -1.99 -22.37 -1.41
CA MET A 385 -1.57 -22.84 -0.10
C MET A 385 -2.76 -23.46 0.66
N TYR A 386 -2.47 -24.55 1.34
CA TYR A 386 -3.41 -25.31 2.17
C TYR A 386 -2.88 -25.38 3.58
N GLN A 387 -3.78 -25.42 4.56
CA GLN A 387 -3.42 -25.66 5.95
C GLN A 387 -2.82 -27.06 6.09
N GLN A 388 -1.65 -27.14 6.71
CA GLN A 388 -0.94 -28.41 6.92
C GLN A 388 -1.49 -29.18 8.14
N ALA A 389 -1.22 -30.48 8.21
CA ALA A 389 -1.59 -31.28 9.37
C ALA A 389 -0.85 -30.78 10.62
N GLY A 390 -1.59 -30.45 11.69
CA GLY A 390 -1.04 -29.90 12.93
C GLY A 390 -0.74 -28.40 12.90
N GLU A 391 -0.93 -27.72 11.77
CA GLU A 391 -0.78 -26.27 11.66
C GLU A 391 -2.07 -25.57 12.13
N ASP A 392 -1.96 -24.63 13.07
CA ASP A 392 -3.10 -23.80 13.47
C ASP A 392 -3.36 -22.65 12.47
N ALA A 393 -4.50 -21.97 12.59
CA ALA A 393 -4.87 -20.89 11.67
C ALA A 393 -3.93 -19.67 11.74
N VAL A 394 -3.24 -19.44 12.87
CA VAL A 394 -2.29 -18.33 13.04
C VAL A 394 -0.96 -18.68 12.37
N GLN A 395 -0.47 -19.91 12.56
CA GLN A 395 0.71 -20.44 11.88
C GLN A 395 0.51 -20.43 10.37
N PHE A 396 -0.66 -20.87 9.90
CA PHE A 396 -1.00 -20.83 8.48
C PHE A 396 -1.04 -19.40 7.94
N ALA A 397 -1.69 -18.48 8.66
CA ALA A 397 -1.70 -17.06 8.29
C ALA A 397 -0.29 -16.47 8.20
N ASN A 398 0.59 -16.80 9.15
CA ASN A 398 1.97 -16.36 9.16
C ASN A 398 2.77 -16.94 7.99
N ARG A 399 2.62 -18.23 7.68
CA ARG A 399 3.30 -18.85 6.52
C ARG A 399 2.87 -18.20 5.20
N VAL A 400 1.59 -17.91 5.03
CA VAL A 400 1.06 -17.19 3.85
C VAL A 400 1.58 -15.76 3.80
N LYS A 401 1.59 -15.04 4.93
CA LYS A 401 2.15 -13.70 5.07
C LYS A 401 3.63 -13.68 4.67
N SER A 402 4.45 -14.58 5.22
CA SER A 402 5.88 -14.64 4.94
C SER A 402 6.15 -14.95 3.46
N ALA A 403 5.34 -15.79 2.81
CA ALA A 403 5.44 -16.03 1.38
C ALA A 403 5.17 -14.76 0.55
N ILE A 404 4.12 -14.00 0.89
CA ILE A 404 3.80 -12.72 0.24
C ILE A 404 4.90 -11.69 0.49
N ALA A 405 5.38 -11.57 1.73
CA ALA A 405 6.42 -10.62 2.11
C ALA A 405 7.74 -10.92 1.39
N HIS A 406 8.15 -12.19 1.35
CA HIS A 406 9.34 -12.63 0.62
C HIS A 406 9.24 -12.33 -0.87
N GLN A 407 8.12 -12.67 -1.52
CA GLN A 407 7.94 -12.43 -2.95
C GLN A 407 7.90 -10.94 -3.31
N GLY A 408 7.28 -10.11 -2.47
CA GLY A 408 7.17 -8.67 -2.68
C GLY A 408 8.40 -7.86 -2.25
N GLY A 409 9.40 -8.49 -1.61
CA GLY A 409 10.53 -7.78 -0.98
C GLY A 409 10.05 -6.81 0.11
N LEU A 410 9.10 -7.26 0.93
CA LEU A 410 8.46 -6.49 1.98
C LEU A 410 8.93 -6.99 3.36
N VAL A 411 9.05 -6.08 4.32
CA VAL A 411 9.36 -6.44 5.71
C VAL A 411 8.18 -7.16 6.36
N ASP A 412 8.41 -8.37 6.86
CA ASP A 412 7.41 -9.19 7.54
C ASP A 412 7.23 -8.76 9.00
N LEU A 413 6.17 -7.99 9.29
CA LEU A 413 5.91 -7.46 10.63
C LEU A 413 5.13 -8.45 11.50
N GLN A 414 5.52 -8.56 12.77
CA GLN A 414 4.88 -9.44 13.76
C GLN A 414 3.72 -8.77 14.53
N TRP A 415 3.43 -7.51 14.23
CA TRP A 415 2.42 -6.70 14.91
C TRP A 415 1.36 -6.16 13.94
N ASP A 416 0.23 -5.69 14.49
CA ASP A 416 -0.91 -5.19 13.73
C ASP A 416 -1.08 -3.66 13.82
N GLY A 417 -1.95 -3.08 12.99
CA GLY A 417 -2.20 -1.63 12.96
C GLY A 417 -2.87 -1.06 14.21
N GLY A 418 -3.11 -1.88 15.24
CA GLY A 418 -3.59 -1.44 16.54
C GLY A 418 -2.55 -0.65 17.32
N LEU A 419 -1.26 -1.00 17.20
CA LEU A 419 -0.17 -0.39 17.97
C LEU A 419 -0.03 1.12 17.72
N LYS A 420 -0.39 1.62 16.54
CA LYS A 420 -0.37 3.07 16.23
C LYS A 420 -1.34 3.89 17.07
N ARG A 421 -2.45 3.29 17.53
CA ARG A 421 -3.58 4.02 18.15
C ARG A 421 -3.84 3.63 19.60
N ALA A 422 -3.53 2.39 19.95
CA ALA A 422 -3.67 1.90 21.31
C ALA A 422 -2.43 2.27 22.12
N LYS A 423 -2.63 2.59 23.41
CA LYS A 423 -1.50 2.63 24.34
C LYS A 423 -0.82 1.26 24.35
N VAL A 424 0.50 1.24 24.25
CA VAL A 424 1.30 0.04 24.46
C VAL A 424 0.91 -0.59 25.79
N LYS A 425 0.72 -1.92 25.82
CA LYS A 425 0.37 -2.67 27.03
C LYS A 425 1.41 -2.40 28.13
N GLU A 426 0.96 -2.30 29.37
CA GLU A 426 1.83 -2.00 30.51
C GLU A 426 2.97 -3.01 30.66
N ALA A 427 2.69 -4.30 30.47
CA ALA A 427 3.71 -5.36 30.50
C ALA A 427 4.91 -5.11 29.56
N PHE A 428 4.69 -4.58 28.34
CA PHE A 428 5.80 -4.26 27.44
C PHE A 428 6.60 -3.05 27.91
N LYS A 429 5.93 -2.08 28.55
CA LYS A 429 6.61 -0.92 29.16
C LYS A 429 7.45 -1.36 30.35
N GLU A 430 6.90 -2.20 31.21
CA GLU A 430 7.59 -2.79 32.37
C GLU A 430 8.81 -3.60 31.96
N GLN A 431 8.69 -4.42 30.90
CA GLN A 431 9.83 -5.18 30.37
C GLN A 431 10.97 -4.26 29.90
N GLN A 432 10.63 -3.18 29.19
CA GLN A 432 11.62 -2.20 28.76
C GLN A 432 12.22 -1.44 29.96
N GLN A 433 11.40 -1.04 30.93
CA GLN A 433 11.86 -0.40 32.17
C GLN A 433 12.80 -1.30 32.96
N LYS A 434 12.50 -2.60 33.05
CA LYS A 434 13.36 -3.59 33.70
C LYS A 434 14.73 -3.68 33.02
N LYS A 435 14.78 -3.68 31.69
CA LYS A 435 16.04 -3.63 30.92
C LYS A 435 16.84 -2.35 31.20
N TYR A 436 16.19 -1.18 31.26
CA TYR A 436 16.86 0.06 31.64
C TYR A 436 17.35 0.03 33.10
N SER A 437 16.55 -0.50 34.00
CA SER A 437 16.89 -0.64 35.42
C SER A 437 18.10 -1.54 35.64
N SER A 438 18.18 -2.69 34.94
CA SER A 438 19.32 -3.60 35.07
C SER A 438 20.62 -2.97 34.57
N MET A 439 20.58 -2.13 33.53
CA MET A 439 21.76 -1.40 33.06
C MET A 439 22.22 -0.34 34.07
N VAL A 440 21.30 0.33 34.77
CA VAL A 440 21.63 1.38 35.75
C VAL A 440 22.18 0.79 37.04
N VAL A 441 21.49 -0.21 37.60
CA VAL A 441 21.82 -0.80 38.91
C VAL A 441 22.98 -1.80 38.81
N GLY A 442 23.16 -2.43 37.64
CA GLY A 442 24.07 -3.58 37.49
C GLY A 442 23.42 -4.87 37.99
N ASP A 443 23.95 -6.03 37.58
CA ASP A 443 23.58 -7.30 38.21
C ASP A 443 24.28 -7.37 39.57
N ASP A 444 23.52 -7.30 40.66
CA ASP A 444 23.99 -7.44 42.06
C ASP A 444 24.73 -8.77 42.37
N SER A 445 24.96 -9.63 41.36
CA SER A 445 25.64 -10.91 41.50
C SER A 445 27.16 -10.83 41.69
N SER A 446 27.79 -9.66 41.54
CA SER A 446 29.24 -9.52 41.71
C SER A 446 29.69 -8.99 43.08
N SER A 447 28.77 -8.71 44.01
CA SER A 447 29.11 -8.18 45.35
C SER A 447 29.05 -9.24 46.47
N SER A 448 28.82 -10.51 46.16
CA SER A 448 28.73 -11.60 47.14
C SER A 448 29.96 -12.52 47.22
N ASN A 449 31.08 -12.18 46.56
CA ASN A 449 32.31 -13.00 46.55
C ASN A 449 33.59 -12.19 46.81
N SER A 450 33.59 -11.33 47.83
CA SER A 450 34.84 -10.83 48.42
C SER A 450 34.62 -10.51 49.90
N ASP A 451 35.01 -11.49 50.71
CA ASP A 451 35.37 -11.50 52.15
C ASP A 451 34.47 -10.83 53.19
#